data_AF-A0A5C5YSR3-F1
#
_entry.id   AF-A0A5C5YSR3-F1
#
_cell.length_a   1.000
_cell.length_b   1.000
_cell.length_c   1.000
_cell.angle_alpha   90.00
_cell.angle_beta   90.00
_cell.angle_gamma   90.00
#
_symmetry.space_group_name_H-M   'P 1'
#
loop_
_entity.id
_entity.type
_entity.pdbx_description
1 polymer ?
#
loop_
_entity_poly.entity_id
_entity_poly.type
_entity_poly.pdbx_seq_one_letter_code
_entity_poly.pdbx_strand_id
1 'polypeptide(L)'
;MSELTPEIAADVVAASQAGAEEAAGALSRALDREFTLEVGESITFDPAAPPEGFGGPSLAVLMAFEGEGAVAMLAESSGLTPDWAPAPDPTGESKLATLAQELSMLLVPETLMADVFEASWVTDAGEALGRGGLADGAAAVPITLKSGDDQGVLWLVWPLSSPGEVLKGGAAGEEAAPEQADDQASDEAGKEGSAAPSEPTPASGAAGEPVRPRIFDFSQLPPYSKSLLKVRVPLMVTLAEKRQTVHEIMALGPGSILSFEKPCDAPIEISIGGQPIATGETVKVGEKFGVKISQMILPAEDFKPILPRQAG
;
A
#
# COMPACT_ATOMS: atom_id res chain seq x y z
N MET A 1 -23.23 6.58 -0.23
CA MET A 1 -21.98 6.99 0.43
C MET A 1 -21.28 7.87 -0.59
N SER A 2 -20.85 9.06 -0.21
CA SER A 2 -20.17 9.97 -1.14
C SER A 2 -18.84 9.34 -1.50
N GLU A 3 -18.52 9.22 -2.79
CA GLU A 3 -17.22 8.75 -3.26
C GLU A 3 -16.27 9.95 -3.37
N LEU A 4 -14.97 9.75 -3.13
CA LEU A 4 -13.96 10.82 -3.13
C LEU A 4 -13.56 11.15 -4.59
N THR A 5 -14.50 11.62 -5.38
CA THR A 5 -14.27 11.94 -6.80
C THR A 5 -13.80 13.38 -6.99
N PRO A 6 -13.29 13.76 -8.18
CA PRO A 6 -13.04 15.18 -8.49
C PRO A 6 -14.31 16.04 -8.46
N GLU A 7 -15.51 15.44 -8.57
CA GLU A 7 -16.79 16.16 -8.63
C GLU A 7 -17.18 16.79 -7.28
N ILE A 8 -16.72 16.22 -6.17
CA ILE A 8 -16.99 16.75 -4.82
C ILE A 8 -16.04 17.89 -4.42
N ALA A 9 -15.26 18.46 -5.35
CA ALA A 9 -14.25 19.46 -5.02
C ALA A 9 -14.82 20.71 -4.34
N ALA A 10 -16.02 21.15 -4.72
CA ALA A 10 -16.70 22.26 -4.05
C ALA A 10 -17.01 21.92 -2.58
N ASP A 11 -17.43 20.69 -2.30
CA ASP A 11 -17.74 20.24 -0.94
C ASP A 11 -16.46 20.11 -0.09
N VAL A 12 -15.37 19.61 -0.68
CA VAL A 12 -14.05 19.54 -0.02
C VAL A 12 -13.51 20.93 0.31
N VAL A 13 -13.62 21.88 -0.63
CA VAL A 13 -13.25 23.29 -0.38
C VAL A 13 -14.09 23.88 0.75
N ALA A 14 -15.41 23.68 0.73
CA ALA A 14 -16.30 24.20 1.77
C ALA A 14 -15.99 23.58 3.15
N ALA A 15 -15.71 22.28 3.21
CA ALA A 15 -15.32 21.59 4.44
C ALA A 15 -13.98 22.12 4.96
N SER A 16 -12.96 22.21 4.09
CA SER A 16 -11.65 22.77 4.43
C SER A 16 -11.75 24.23 4.91
N GLN A 17 -12.62 25.04 4.30
CA GLN A 17 -12.87 26.43 4.74
C GLN A 17 -13.55 26.47 6.11
N ALA A 18 -14.51 25.59 6.37
CA ALA A 18 -15.19 25.50 7.65
C ALA A 18 -14.26 25.04 8.77
N GLY A 19 -13.34 24.11 8.50
CA GLY A 19 -12.35 23.60 9.45
C GLY A 19 -11.01 24.36 9.47
N ALA A 20 -10.92 25.52 8.80
CA ALA A 20 -9.66 26.23 8.58
C ALA A 20 -8.97 26.68 9.88
N GLU A 21 -9.73 27.22 10.84
CA GLU A 21 -9.19 27.72 12.10
C GLU A 21 -8.68 26.56 12.99
N GLU A 22 -9.46 25.49 13.07
CA GLU A 22 -9.10 24.29 13.81
C GLU A 22 -7.92 23.56 13.17
N ALA A 23 -7.87 23.47 11.84
CA ALA A 23 -6.77 22.84 11.10
C ALA A 23 -5.47 23.65 11.25
N ALA A 24 -5.56 24.98 11.25
CA ALA A 24 -4.44 25.85 11.59
C ALA A 24 -3.95 25.59 13.02
N GLY A 25 -4.88 25.42 13.98
CA GLY A 25 -4.55 25.04 15.35
C GLY A 25 -3.89 23.66 15.47
N ALA A 26 -4.34 22.68 14.68
CA ALA A 26 -3.76 21.33 14.60
C ALA A 26 -2.31 21.37 14.11
N LEU A 27 -2.08 22.02 12.97
CA LEU A 27 -0.74 22.26 12.41
C LEU A 27 0.14 23.02 13.40
N SER A 28 -0.43 24.00 14.12
CA SER A 28 0.34 24.81 15.06
C SER A 28 0.88 24.00 16.24
N ARG A 29 0.03 23.13 16.80
CA ARG A 29 0.41 22.21 17.88
C ARG A 29 1.38 21.13 17.41
N ALA A 30 1.19 20.62 16.19
CA ALA A 30 2.00 19.53 15.66
C ALA A 30 3.40 19.98 15.22
N LEU A 31 3.52 21.16 14.61
CA LEU A 31 4.78 21.64 14.03
C LEU A 31 5.47 22.73 14.87
N ASP A 32 4.97 22.97 16.09
CA ASP A 32 5.52 23.93 17.06
C ASP A 32 5.69 25.37 16.51
N ARG A 33 4.73 25.82 15.70
CA ARG A 33 4.70 27.16 15.07
C ARG A 33 3.28 27.70 15.09
N GLU A 34 3.08 29.01 15.03
CA GLU A 34 1.73 29.56 14.84
C GLU A 34 1.40 29.63 13.35
N PHE A 35 0.29 29.02 12.93
CA PHE A 35 -0.22 29.08 11.57
C PHE A 35 -1.55 29.81 11.47
N THR A 36 -1.73 30.49 10.35
CA THR A 36 -3.04 30.84 9.82
C THR A 36 -3.21 30.17 8.46
N LEU A 37 -4.45 29.83 8.13
CA LEU A 37 -4.79 29.00 6.98
C LEU A 37 -5.83 29.71 6.11
N GLU A 38 -5.57 29.76 4.81
CA GLU A 38 -6.48 30.31 3.80
C GLU A 38 -6.66 29.30 2.66
N VAL A 39 -7.89 28.79 2.50
CA VAL A 39 -8.22 27.77 1.49
C VAL A 39 -8.56 28.44 0.16
N GLY A 40 -7.81 28.09 -0.89
CA GLY A 40 -8.04 28.59 -2.25
C GLY A 40 -9.07 27.79 -3.03
N GLU A 41 -9.17 28.08 -4.33
CA GLU A 41 -10.05 27.38 -5.25
C GLU A 41 -9.46 26.04 -5.69
N SER A 42 -10.32 25.05 -5.94
CA SER A 42 -9.90 23.76 -6.47
C SER A 42 -9.42 23.88 -7.92
N ILE A 43 -8.32 23.22 -8.23
CA ILE A 43 -7.75 23.08 -9.58
C ILE A 43 -7.76 21.61 -10.01
N THR A 44 -7.62 21.36 -11.31
CA THR A 44 -7.24 20.03 -11.81
C THR A 44 -5.73 19.87 -11.68
N PHE A 45 -5.29 18.81 -11.02
CA PHE A 45 -3.89 18.50 -10.83
C PHE A 45 -3.31 17.83 -12.08
N ASP A 46 -2.24 18.41 -12.62
CA ASP A 46 -1.47 17.81 -13.70
C ASP A 46 -0.11 17.33 -13.15
N PRO A 47 0.14 16.02 -13.04
CA PRO A 47 1.41 15.50 -12.57
C PRO A 47 2.60 15.81 -13.50
N ALA A 48 2.35 16.11 -14.78
CA ALA A 48 3.41 16.53 -15.72
C ALA A 48 3.77 18.02 -15.57
N ALA A 49 2.89 18.81 -14.97
CA ALA A 49 3.07 20.23 -14.71
C ALA A 49 2.57 20.57 -13.29
N PRO A 50 3.28 20.11 -12.24
CA PRO A 50 2.83 20.31 -10.86
C PRO A 50 2.73 21.80 -10.53
N PRO A 51 1.78 22.18 -9.66
CA PRO A 51 1.58 23.57 -9.30
C PRO A 51 2.75 24.13 -8.47
N GLU A 52 2.83 25.46 -8.38
CA GLU A 52 3.89 26.12 -7.62
C GLU A 52 3.88 25.70 -6.14
N GLY A 53 5.06 25.49 -5.56
CA GLY A 53 5.22 25.01 -4.19
C GLY A 53 4.91 23.53 -3.99
N PHE A 54 4.67 22.77 -5.07
CA PHE A 54 4.53 21.31 -5.04
C PHE A 54 5.79 20.62 -5.57
N GLY A 55 6.23 19.55 -4.88
CA GLY A 55 7.37 18.71 -5.31
C GLY A 55 8.48 18.60 -4.27
N GLY A 56 9.43 17.69 -4.50
CA GLY A 56 10.55 17.43 -3.61
C GLY A 56 10.13 16.82 -2.26
N PRO A 57 11.02 16.84 -1.26
CA PRO A 57 10.73 16.31 0.07
C PRO A 57 9.54 17.04 0.71
N SER A 58 8.64 16.29 1.33
CA SER A 58 7.38 16.84 1.84
C SER A 58 6.90 16.07 3.07
N LEU A 59 6.24 16.78 3.98
CA LEU A 59 5.37 16.16 4.97
C LEU A 59 4.05 15.78 4.29
N ALA A 60 3.72 14.49 4.25
CA ALA A 60 2.51 13.97 3.65
C ALA A 60 1.54 13.47 4.73
N VAL A 61 0.28 13.88 4.64
CA VAL A 61 -0.81 13.43 5.51
C VAL A 61 -1.84 12.71 4.65
N LEU A 62 -1.85 11.39 4.74
CA LEU A 62 -2.71 10.50 4.00
C LEU A 62 -4.08 10.34 4.69
N MET A 63 -5.14 10.32 3.89
CA MET A 63 -6.51 10.01 4.30
C MET A 63 -7.10 9.01 3.30
N ALA A 64 -7.39 7.78 3.72
CA ALA A 64 -7.93 6.72 2.87
C ALA A 64 -9.39 6.40 3.19
N PHE A 65 -10.21 6.20 2.17
CA PHE A 65 -11.67 5.95 2.23
C PHE A 65 -12.03 4.79 1.30
N GLU A 66 -12.49 3.64 1.80
CA GLU A 66 -13.03 2.50 1.03
C GLU A 66 -12.29 2.13 -0.29
N GLY A 67 -10.97 2.38 -0.37
CA GLY A 67 -10.10 2.08 -1.53
C GLY A 67 -9.62 3.29 -2.35
N GLU A 68 -10.12 4.49 -2.09
CA GLU A 68 -9.61 5.76 -2.62
C GLU A 68 -8.92 6.56 -1.50
N GLY A 69 -8.25 7.66 -1.84
CA GLY A 69 -7.69 8.54 -0.82
C GLY A 69 -7.37 9.95 -1.27
N ALA A 70 -7.21 10.81 -0.27
CA ALA A 70 -6.66 12.15 -0.39
C ALA A 70 -5.32 12.19 0.33
N VAL A 71 -4.45 13.09 -0.08
CA VAL A 71 -3.21 13.39 0.65
C VAL A 71 -3.02 14.90 0.71
N ALA A 72 -2.71 15.40 1.90
CA ALA A 72 -2.25 16.77 2.09
C ALA A 72 -0.72 16.78 2.13
N MET A 73 -0.07 17.58 1.29
CA MET A 73 1.40 17.62 1.17
C MET A 73 1.94 19.03 1.40
N LEU A 74 2.87 19.16 2.34
CA LEU A 74 3.59 20.40 2.62
C LEU A 74 5.06 20.20 2.28
N ALA A 75 5.52 20.91 1.25
CA ALA A 75 6.90 20.79 0.76
C ALA A 75 7.90 21.41 1.75
N GLU A 76 9.05 20.76 1.92
CA GLU A 76 10.18 21.26 2.73
C GLU A 76 10.64 22.63 2.24
N SER A 77 10.60 22.86 0.91
CA SER A 77 10.94 24.13 0.30
C SER A 77 10.07 25.31 0.74
N SER A 78 8.94 25.04 1.40
CA SER A 78 8.10 26.08 2.00
C SER A 78 8.71 26.67 3.28
N GLY A 79 9.71 26.01 3.89
CA GLY A 79 10.31 26.41 5.15
C GLY A 79 9.39 26.32 6.36
N LEU A 80 8.21 25.69 6.23
CA LEU A 80 7.20 25.58 7.30
C LEU A 80 7.24 24.23 8.01
N THR A 81 7.93 23.24 7.46
CA THR A 81 8.13 21.93 8.08
C THR A 81 9.24 21.99 9.13
N PRO A 82 9.11 21.30 10.27
CA PRO A 82 10.17 21.27 11.27
C PRO A 82 11.28 20.28 10.87
N ASP A 83 12.52 20.56 11.28
CA ASP A 83 13.71 19.76 10.95
C ASP A 83 13.65 18.30 11.42
N TRP A 84 12.82 18.00 12.42
CA TRP A 84 12.64 16.65 12.94
C TRP A 84 11.66 15.81 12.10
N ALA A 85 10.82 16.43 11.25
CA ALA A 85 9.79 15.71 10.48
C ALA A 85 10.33 14.59 9.57
N PRO A 86 11.52 14.70 8.94
CA PRO A 86 12.09 13.61 8.14
C PRO A 86 12.49 12.37 8.95
N ALA A 87 12.78 12.53 10.24
CA ALA A 87 13.23 11.46 11.13
C ALA A 87 12.64 11.70 12.54
N PRO A 88 11.33 11.49 12.73
CA PRO A 88 10.67 11.79 13.98
C PRO A 88 11.13 10.83 15.08
N ASP A 89 11.32 11.36 16.29
CA ASP A 89 11.41 10.54 17.50
C ASP A 89 10.00 10.07 17.94
N PRO A 90 9.85 9.25 19.00
CA PRO A 90 8.52 8.81 19.45
C PRO A 90 7.56 9.96 19.81
N THR A 91 8.09 11.13 20.19
CA THR A 91 7.28 12.32 20.45
C THR A 91 6.78 12.91 19.13
N GLY A 92 7.66 13.06 18.14
CA GLY A 92 7.35 13.49 16.79
C GLY A 92 6.35 12.57 16.10
N GLU A 93 6.52 11.25 16.23
CA GLU A 93 5.57 10.25 15.72
C GLU A 93 4.17 10.45 16.32
N SER A 94 4.09 10.70 17.64
CA SER A 94 2.83 10.97 18.32
C SER A 94 2.18 12.28 17.84
N LYS A 95 2.99 13.33 17.58
CA LYS A 95 2.51 14.60 17.01
C LYS A 95 1.96 14.41 15.59
N LEU A 96 2.67 13.67 14.75
CA LEU A 96 2.25 13.36 13.38
C LEU A 96 0.97 12.51 13.35
N ALA A 97 0.86 11.50 14.21
CA ALA A 97 -0.35 10.69 14.32
C ALA A 97 -1.58 11.54 14.71
N THR A 98 -1.41 12.44 15.69
CA THR A 98 -2.46 13.37 16.11
C THR A 98 -2.83 14.34 14.99
N LEU A 99 -1.82 14.88 14.29
CA LEU A 99 -2.03 15.76 13.14
C LEU A 99 -2.81 15.06 12.02
N ALA A 100 -2.46 13.83 11.69
CA ALA A 100 -3.14 13.04 10.67
C ALA A 100 -4.61 12.84 11.00
N GLN A 101 -4.90 12.49 12.26
CA GLN A 101 -6.26 12.32 12.73
C GLN A 101 -7.05 13.63 12.62
N GLU A 102 -6.53 14.73 13.15
CA GLU A 102 -7.25 16.01 13.15
C GLU A 102 -7.49 16.53 11.73
N LEU A 103 -6.47 16.53 10.86
CA LEU A 103 -6.64 16.97 9.48
C LEU A 103 -7.61 16.09 8.69
N SER A 104 -7.67 14.78 8.98
CA SER A 104 -8.64 13.87 8.37
C SER A 104 -10.10 14.18 8.70
N MET A 105 -10.35 14.93 9.78
CA MET A 105 -11.69 15.36 10.19
C MET A 105 -12.03 16.77 9.72
N LEU A 106 -11.01 17.59 9.44
CA LEU A 106 -11.15 19.02 9.21
C LEU A 106 -11.04 19.43 7.74
N LEU A 107 -10.29 18.67 6.93
CA LEU A 107 -10.02 19.02 5.52
C LEU A 107 -10.96 18.35 4.53
N VAL A 108 -11.79 17.40 4.97
CA VAL A 108 -12.73 16.66 4.12
C VAL A 108 -14.14 16.75 4.68
N PRO A 109 -15.19 16.62 3.84
CA PRO A 109 -16.58 16.66 4.29
C PRO A 109 -16.89 15.56 5.31
N GLU A 110 -17.70 15.87 6.34
CA GLU A 110 -18.12 14.91 7.38
C GLU A 110 -18.86 13.67 6.82
N THR A 111 -19.37 13.76 5.60
CA THR A 111 -19.97 12.62 4.89
C THR A 111 -18.95 11.55 4.49
N LEU A 112 -17.67 11.87 4.50
CA LEU A 112 -16.54 10.97 4.26
C LEU A 112 -15.87 10.66 5.59
N MET A 113 -15.73 9.37 5.91
CA MET A 113 -15.03 8.92 7.10
C MET A 113 -13.79 8.15 6.68
N ALA A 114 -12.61 8.68 7.01
CA ALA A 114 -11.35 8.01 6.68
C ALA A 114 -11.22 6.71 7.49
N ASP A 115 -10.98 5.60 6.80
CA ASP A 115 -10.69 4.30 7.40
C ASP A 115 -9.26 4.27 7.96
N VAL A 116 -8.34 4.96 7.27
CA VAL A 116 -6.93 5.06 7.63
C VAL A 116 -6.47 6.49 7.41
N PHE A 117 -5.75 7.01 8.40
CA PHE A 117 -5.04 8.27 8.31
C PHE A 117 -3.62 8.08 8.85
N GLU A 118 -2.64 8.67 8.18
CA GLU A 118 -1.24 8.54 8.56
C GLU A 118 -0.45 9.76 8.08
N ALA A 119 0.47 10.26 8.88
CA ALA A 119 1.36 11.33 8.49
C ALA A 119 2.81 10.84 8.54
N SER A 120 3.55 11.07 7.46
CA SER A 120 4.95 10.69 7.36
C SER A 120 5.68 11.57 6.35
N TRP A 121 7.00 11.56 6.42
CA TRP A 121 7.83 12.23 5.44
C TRP A 121 7.87 11.46 4.13
N VAL A 122 7.89 12.16 3.00
CA VAL A 122 8.19 11.58 1.68
C VAL A 122 9.36 12.34 1.08
N THR A 123 10.27 11.63 0.42
CA THR A 123 11.48 12.21 -0.18
C THR A 123 11.20 12.94 -1.50
N ASP A 124 10.13 12.54 -2.19
CA ASP A 124 9.62 13.22 -3.38
C ASP A 124 8.10 13.10 -3.46
N ALA A 125 7.40 14.24 -3.39
CA ALA A 125 5.94 14.31 -3.45
C ALA A 125 5.35 13.81 -4.77
N GLY A 126 6.02 14.07 -5.90
CA GLY A 126 5.55 13.63 -7.23
C GLY A 126 5.65 12.11 -7.38
N GLU A 127 6.76 11.53 -6.95
CA GLU A 127 6.93 10.07 -6.91
C GLU A 127 5.92 9.43 -5.95
N ALA A 128 5.69 10.04 -4.78
CA ALA A 128 4.72 9.57 -3.81
C ALA A 128 3.28 9.57 -4.37
N LEU A 129 2.85 10.63 -5.06
CA LEU A 129 1.56 10.65 -5.76
C LEU A 129 1.50 9.61 -6.89
N GLY A 130 2.59 9.42 -7.62
CA GLY A 130 2.71 8.40 -8.67
C GLY A 130 2.50 6.99 -8.13
N ARG A 131 3.12 6.64 -6.99
CA ARG A 131 2.89 5.38 -6.27
C ARG A 131 1.47 5.27 -5.75
N GLY A 132 0.93 6.37 -5.22
CA GLY A 132 -0.44 6.50 -4.75
C GLY A 132 -1.51 6.33 -5.82
N GLY A 133 -1.12 6.28 -7.10
CA GLY A 133 -2.03 6.07 -8.22
C GLY A 133 -3.00 7.22 -8.38
N LEU A 134 -2.48 8.45 -8.44
CA LEU A 134 -3.27 9.65 -8.72
C LEU A 134 -4.09 9.48 -10.00
N ALA A 135 -5.40 9.72 -9.91
CA ALA A 135 -6.31 9.58 -11.03
C ALA A 135 -6.13 10.69 -12.09
N ASP A 136 -6.42 10.37 -13.34
CA ASP A 136 -6.52 11.38 -14.40
C ASP A 136 -7.63 12.39 -14.05
N GLY A 137 -7.31 13.68 -14.13
CA GLY A 137 -8.25 14.74 -13.75
C GLY A 137 -8.46 14.86 -12.24
N ALA A 138 -7.53 14.34 -11.42
CA ALA A 138 -7.51 14.57 -9.98
C ALA A 138 -7.70 16.04 -9.64
N ALA A 139 -8.44 16.31 -8.57
CA ALA A 139 -8.59 17.63 -8.02
C ALA A 139 -7.47 17.91 -7.00
N ALA A 140 -7.09 19.17 -6.91
CA ALA A 140 -6.22 19.65 -5.85
C ALA A 140 -6.71 20.99 -5.32
N VAL A 141 -6.56 21.21 -4.01
CA VAL A 141 -6.90 22.47 -3.34
C VAL A 141 -5.65 23.03 -2.68
N PRO A 142 -5.24 24.26 -3.02
CA PRO A 142 -4.17 24.95 -2.32
C PRO A 142 -4.68 25.47 -0.99
N ILE A 143 -3.98 25.13 0.08
CA ILE A 143 -4.21 25.64 1.41
C ILE A 143 -2.99 26.49 1.79
N THR A 144 -3.14 27.82 1.74
CA THR A 144 -2.06 28.74 2.06
C THR A 144 -1.85 28.78 3.57
N LEU A 145 -0.64 28.44 4.00
CA LEU A 145 -0.20 28.52 5.38
C LEU A 145 0.71 29.74 5.57
N LYS A 146 0.43 30.57 6.56
CA LYS A 146 1.28 31.70 6.96
C LYS A 146 1.73 31.53 8.40
N SER A 147 3.02 31.70 8.66
CA SER A 147 3.62 31.62 9.99
C SER A 147 4.68 32.72 10.15
N GLY A 148 4.32 33.81 10.83
CA GLY A 148 5.16 35.01 10.88
C GLY A 148 5.33 35.63 9.49
N ASP A 149 6.58 35.77 9.05
CA ASP A 149 6.93 36.27 7.71
C ASP A 149 7.01 35.17 6.64
N ASP A 150 6.96 33.89 7.04
CA ASP A 150 7.03 32.76 6.13
C ASP A 150 5.63 32.38 5.60
N GLN A 151 5.58 32.00 4.34
CA GLN A 151 4.37 31.50 3.68
C GLN A 151 4.67 30.27 2.83
N GLY A 152 3.76 29.30 2.88
CA GLY A 152 3.83 28.06 2.10
C GLY A 152 2.44 27.59 1.69
N VAL A 153 2.39 26.55 0.85
CA VAL A 153 1.15 25.95 0.39
C VAL A 153 1.12 24.47 0.79
N LEU A 154 0.10 24.09 1.55
CA LEU A 154 -0.29 22.71 1.77
C LEU A 154 -1.24 22.31 0.63
N TRP A 155 -0.84 21.35 -0.18
CA TRP A 155 -1.66 20.87 -1.30
C TRP A 155 -2.46 19.66 -0.88
N LEU A 156 -3.80 19.79 -0.85
CA LEU A 156 -4.70 18.65 -0.69
C LEU A 156 -5.03 18.09 -2.07
N VAL A 157 -4.72 16.82 -2.33
CA VAL A 157 -4.81 16.20 -3.67
C VAL A 157 -5.57 14.87 -3.61
N TRP A 158 -6.49 14.64 -4.55
CA TRP A 158 -7.30 13.41 -4.65
C TRP A 158 -7.94 13.26 -6.05
N PRO A 159 -8.48 12.08 -6.43
CA PRO A 159 -8.36 10.79 -5.76
C PRO A 159 -7.06 10.08 -6.06
N LEU A 160 -6.61 9.35 -5.04
CA LEU A 160 -5.56 8.35 -5.10
C LEU A 160 -6.23 6.97 -5.15
N SER A 161 -5.86 6.15 -6.14
CA SER A 161 -6.40 4.78 -6.27
C SER A 161 -5.62 3.74 -5.44
N SER A 162 -4.51 4.12 -4.84
CA SER A 162 -3.67 3.26 -4.00
C SER A 162 -3.06 4.07 -2.85
N PRO A 163 -3.89 4.65 -1.95
CA PRO A 163 -3.43 5.58 -0.91
C PRO A 163 -2.31 5.01 -0.02
N GLY A 164 -2.36 3.71 0.31
CA GLY A 164 -1.36 3.06 1.15
C GLY A 164 0.05 2.97 0.53
N GLU A 165 0.22 3.26 -0.76
CA GLU A 165 1.53 3.26 -1.43
C GLU A 165 2.23 4.63 -1.38
N VAL A 166 1.52 5.70 -0.99
CA VAL A 166 2.06 7.07 -0.94
C VAL A 166 3.26 7.16 0.02
N LEU A 167 3.10 6.61 1.23
CA LEU A 167 4.06 6.76 2.34
C LEU A 167 5.20 5.72 2.34
N LYS A 168 5.16 4.69 1.49
CA LYS A 168 6.11 3.55 1.51
C LYS A 168 7.55 3.85 1.06
N GLY A 169 7.88 5.11 0.78
CA GLY A 169 9.24 5.56 0.43
C GLY A 169 9.87 6.53 1.43
N GLY A 170 9.23 6.73 2.59
CA GLY A 170 9.52 7.83 3.52
C GLY A 170 10.53 7.60 4.63
N ALA A 171 10.85 6.34 4.97
CA ALA A 171 11.69 6.06 6.13
C ALA A 171 13.17 5.91 5.76
N ALA A 172 13.96 6.94 6.03
CA ALA A 172 15.38 6.78 6.33
C ALA A 172 15.50 6.07 7.69
N GLY A 173 15.56 4.75 7.63
CA GLY A 173 15.63 3.86 8.78
C GLY A 173 16.09 2.49 8.32
N GLU A 174 17.35 2.40 7.92
CA GLU A 174 18.08 1.15 7.83
C GLU A 174 18.24 0.60 9.25
N GLU A 175 17.20 -0.05 9.78
CA GLU A 175 17.36 -0.97 10.91
C GLU A 175 17.70 -2.35 10.38
N ALA A 176 19.00 -2.50 10.13
CA ALA A 176 19.69 -3.77 10.28
C ALA A 176 19.39 -4.32 11.69
N ALA A 177 18.60 -5.38 11.76
CA ALA A 177 18.46 -6.20 12.96
C ALA A 177 19.36 -7.46 12.83
N PRO A 178 19.89 -7.97 13.95
CA PRO A 178 21.27 -8.42 14.04
C PRO A 178 21.45 -9.92 13.78
N GLU A 179 22.55 -10.28 13.11
CA GLU A 179 23.09 -11.64 13.12
C GLU A 179 23.48 -12.00 14.55
N GLN A 180 22.69 -12.89 15.17
CA GLN A 180 23.05 -13.57 16.40
C GLN A 180 24.20 -14.54 16.12
N ALA A 181 25.34 -14.25 16.73
CA ALA A 181 26.41 -15.21 16.95
C ALA A 181 25.91 -16.28 17.94
N ASP A 182 25.90 -17.54 17.52
CA ASP A 182 25.93 -18.69 18.43
C ASP A 182 27.12 -19.56 18.03
N ASP A 183 28.01 -19.72 19.01
CA ASP A 183 29.25 -20.47 19.00
C ASP A 183 28.94 -21.86 19.54
N GLN A 184 29.15 -22.91 18.73
CA GLN A 184 29.46 -24.22 19.29
C GLN A 184 30.34 -25.05 18.35
N ALA A 185 31.60 -25.16 18.74
CA ALA A 185 32.61 -26.07 18.25
C ALA A 185 32.28 -27.54 18.61
N SER A 186 32.60 -28.49 17.72
CA SER A 186 33.69 -29.48 17.94
C SER A 186 33.82 -30.51 16.80
N ASP A 187 35.04 -30.51 16.25
CA ASP A 187 35.94 -31.62 15.92
C ASP A 187 35.67 -32.71 14.84
N GLU A 188 36.58 -32.62 13.86
CA GLU A 188 37.50 -33.63 13.32
C GLU A 188 37.11 -34.69 12.26
N ALA A 189 37.82 -34.53 11.14
CA ALA A 189 38.62 -35.52 10.42
C ALA A 189 37.94 -36.45 9.38
N GLY A 190 38.24 -36.17 8.11
CA GLY A 190 38.08 -37.11 6.99
C GLY A 190 38.59 -36.52 5.67
N LYS A 191 39.84 -36.84 5.32
CA LYS A 191 40.51 -36.46 4.06
C LYS A 191 40.02 -37.29 2.87
N GLU A 192 40.20 -36.68 1.69
CA GLU A 192 40.37 -37.24 0.34
C GLU A 192 39.13 -37.67 -0.45
N GLY A 193 38.93 -37.02 -1.61
CA GLY A 193 37.94 -37.42 -2.61
C GLY A 193 37.72 -36.40 -3.73
N SER A 194 38.75 -36.17 -4.53
CA SER A 194 38.73 -35.56 -5.88
C SER A 194 37.42 -35.73 -6.68
N ALA A 195 36.79 -34.62 -7.09
CA ALA A 195 36.26 -34.41 -8.45
C ALA A 195 35.64 -33.00 -8.59
N ALA A 196 36.25 -32.17 -9.45
CA ALA A 196 35.67 -30.92 -9.91
C ALA A 196 34.40 -31.18 -10.76
N PRO A 197 33.30 -30.42 -10.59
CA PRO A 197 32.18 -30.49 -11.51
C PRO A 197 32.60 -29.84 -12.84
N SER A 198 32.54 -30.62 -13.91
CA SER A 198 32.72 -30.12 -15.27
C SER A 198 31.53 -29.22 -15.64
N GLU A 199 31.82 -28.00 -16.09
CA GLU A 199 30.87 -27.12 -16.76
C GLU A 199 30.28 -27.85 -17.99
N PRO A 200 28.94 -27.94 -18.13
CA PRO A 200 28.36 -28.24 -19.43
C PRO A 200 28.30 -26.95 -20.25
N THR A 201 29.18 -26.88 -21.25
CA THR A 201 28.99 -26.02 -22.43
C THR A 201 27.67 -26.40 -23.12
N PRO A 202 26.70 -25.49 -23.31
CA PRO A 202 25.56 -25.76 -24.17
C PRO A 202 26.01 -25.65 -25.62
N ALA A 203 26.08 -26.81 -26.29
CA ALA A 203 26.15 -26.88 -27.74
C ALA A 203 24.84 -26.36 -28.34
N SER A 204 25.01 -25.43 -29.28
CA SER A 204 24.01 -24.87 -30.16
C SER A 204 23.25 -25.94 -30.96
N GLY A 205 21.92 -25.78 -31.08
CA GLY A 205 21.15 -26.36 -32.17
C GLY A 205 19.75 -26.83 -31.83
N ALA A 206 18.79 -25.91 -31.67
CA ALA A 206 17.39 -26.18 -32.02
C ALA A 206 16.64 -24.86 -32.25
N ALA A 207 15.77 -24.88 -33.25
CA ALA A 207 14.91 -23.82 -33.75
C ALA A 207 14.39 -22.83 -32.70
N GLY A 208 14.42 -21.55 -33.05
CA GLY A 208 13.89 -20.46 -32.24
C GLY A 208 12.41 -20.63 -31.94
N GLU A 209 12.10 -21.20 -30.79
CA GLU A 209 10.95 -20.79 -30.02
C GLU A 209 11.26 -19.41 -29.42
N PRO A 210 10.34 -18.44 -29.49
CA PRO A 210 10.55 -17.17 -28.83
C PRO A 210 10.72 -17.48 -27.34
N VAL A 211 11.89 -17.18 -26.79
CA VAL A 211 12.10 -17.05 -25.35
C VAL A 211 11.11 -15.99 -24.89
N ARG A 212 9.93 -16.43 -24.47
CA ARG A 212 8.90 -15.54 -23.94
C ARG A 212 9.47 -15.01 -22.63
N PRO A 213 9.52 -13.68 -22.45
CA PRO A 213 9.99 -13.12 -21.20
C PRO A 213 9.06 -13.65 -20.10
N ARG A 214 9.64 -14.40 -19.15
CA ARG A 214 8.98 -14.57 -17.86
C ARG A 214 8.89 -13.19 -17.26
N ILE A 215 7.69 -12.65 -17.20
CA ILE A 215 7.46 -11.31 -16.66
C ILE A 215 7.57 -11.44 -15.15
N PHE A 216 8.76 -11.19 -14.62
CA PHE A 216 9.00 -11.05 -13.18
C PHE A 216 8.71 -9.63 -12.69
N ASP A 217 8.49 -8.70 -13.61
CA ASP A 217 8.31 -7.28 -13.36
C ASP A 217 7.01 -6.77 -14.01
N PHE A 218 6.00 -6.57 -13.16
CA PHE A 218 4.68 -6.10 -13.56
C PHE A 218 4.69 -4.69 -14.18
N SER A 219 5.77 -3.92 -14.00
CA SER A 219 5.91 -2.58 -14.59
C SER A 219 6.07 -2.62 -16.11
N GLN A 220 6.56 -3.74 -16.66
CA GLN A 220 6.80 -3.96 -18.09
C GLN A 220 5.55 -4.49 -18.83
N LEU A 221 4.44 -4.68 -18.12
CA LEU A 221 3.21 -5.14 -18.74
C LEU A 221 2.65 -4.07 -19.69
N PRO A 222 2.16 -4.47 -20.88
CA PRO A 222 1.49 -3.56 -21.79
C PRO A 222 0.36 -2.80 -21.09
N PRO A 223 0.10 -1.52 -21.44
CA PRO A 223 -0.90 -0.69 -20.74
C PRO A 223 -2.29 -1.32 -20.63
N TYR A 224 -2.71 -2.08 -21.65
CA TYR A 224 -3.99 -2.78 -21.64
C TYR A 224 -4.07 -3.94 -20.61
N SER A 225 -2.94 -4.54 -20.25
CA SER A 225 -2.86 -5.62 -19.26
C SER A 225 -2.91 -5.09 -17.82
N LYS A 226 -2.55 -3.81 -17.59
CA LYS A 226 -2.62 -3.18 -16.25
C LYS A 226 -4.06 -3.13 -15.71
N SER A 227 -5.05 -3.03 -16.59
CA SER A 227 -6.48 -3.11 -16.21
C SER A 227 -6.84 -4.47 -15.60
N LEU A 228 -6.21 -5.57 -16.06
CA LEU A 228 -6.48 -6.91 -15.52
C LEU A 228 -6.00 -7.08 -14.07
N LEU A 229 -5.02 -6.29 -13.62
CA LEU A 229 -4.54 -6.30 -12.23
C LEU A 229 -5.57 -5.74 -11.24
N LYS A 230 -6.58 -5.00 -11.73
CA LYS A 230 -7.68 -4.45 -10.91
C LYS A 230 -8.84 -5.42 -10.72
N VAL A 231 -8.78 -6.61 -11.33
CA VAL A 231 -9.86 -7.61 -11.23
C VAL A 231 -9.90 -8.17 -9.81
N ARG A 232 -11.01 -7.93 -9.11
CA ARG A 232 -11.25 -8.50 -7.79
C ARG A 232 -11.56 -9.99 -7.92
N VAL A 233 -10.82 -10.81 -7.18
CA VAL A 233 -10.99 -12.27 -7.15
C VAL A 233 -11.22 -12.75 -5.71
N PRO A 234 -12.11 -13.73 -5.48
CA PRO A 234 -12.32 -14.26 -4.15
C PRO A 234 -11.09 -15.06 -3.71
N LEU A 235 -10.47 -14.62 -2.62
CA LEU A 235 -9.41 -15.35 -1.95
C LEU A 235 -10.03 -16.24 -0.87
N MET A 236 -9.77 -17.54 -0.96
CA MET A 236 -10.27 -18.54 -0.02
C MET A 236 -9.12 -19.10 0.80
N VAL A 237 -9.30 -19.08 2.12
CA VAL A 237 -8.38 -19.67 3.08
C VAL A 237 -9.02 -20.93 3.65
N THR A 238 -8.39 -22.08 3.41
CA THR A 238 -8.94 -23.37 3.82
C THR A 238 -8.17 -23.90 5.03
N LEU A 239 -8.88 -24.02 6.16
CA LEU A 239 -8.32 -24.62 7.38
C LEU A 239 -8.04 -26.11 7.16
N ALA A 240 -9.08 -26.86 6.80
CA ALA A 240 -9.02 -28.29 6.50
C ALA A 240 -10.16 -28.71 5.56
N GLU A 241 -9.93 -29.77 4.79
CA GLU A 241 -10.95 -30.41 3.95
C GLU A 241 -11.08 -31.89 4.33
N LYS A 242 -12.29 -32.43 4.19
CA LYS A 242 -12.55 -33.86 4.39
C LYS A 242 -13.65 -34.33 3.44
N ARG A 243 -13.42 -35.46 2.76
CA ARG A 243 -14.45 -36.13 1.96
C ARG A 243 -15.27 -37.05 2.85
N GLN A 244 -16.59 -36.94 2.78
CA GLN A 244 -17.54 -37.77 3.51
C GLN A 244 -18.66 -38.28 2.59
N THR A 245 -19.36 -39.32 3.02
CA THR A 245 -20.53 -39.81 2.29
C THR A 245 -21.70 -38.83 2.45
N VAL A 246 -22.61 -38.80 1.47
CA VAL A 246 -23.81 -37.94 1.54
C VAL A 246 -24.62 -38.21 2.81
N HIS A 247 -24.69 -39.46 3.24
CA HIS A 247 -25.39 -39.86 4.46
C HIS A 247 -24.81 -39.19 5.72
N GLU A 248 -23.48 -39.17 5.87
CA GLU A 248 -22.81 -38.53 7.00
C GLU A 248 -23.01 -37.00 7.00
N ILE A 249 -23.00 -36.38 5.81
CA ILE A 249 -23.24 -34.93 5.66
C ILE A 249 -24.68 -34.59 6.09
N MET A 250 -25.66 -35.42 5.73
CA MET A 250 -27.05 -35.23 6.15
C MET A 250 -27.28 -35.45 7.65
N ALA A 251 -26.38 -36.17 8.32
CA ALA A 251 -26.44 -36.39 9.77
C ALA A 251 -25.84 -35.23 10.58
N LEU A 252 -25.21 -34.24 9.94
CA LEU A 252 -24.64 -33.08 10.61
C LEU A 252 -25.72 -32.19 11.19
N GLY A 253 -25.59 -31.87 12.48
CA GLY A 253 -26.46 -30.95 13.19
C GLY A 253 -25.74 -30.21 14.31
N PRO A 254 -26.42 -29.29 15.02
CA PRO A 254 -25.83 -28.55 16.12
C PRO A 254 -25.17 -29.48 17.16
N GLY A 255 -23.90 -29.25 17.46
CA GLY A 255 -23.11 -30.07 18.39
C GLY A 255 -22.34 -31.23 17.76
N SER A 256 -22.45 -31.45 16.44
CA SER A 256 -21.64 -32.44 15.74
C SER A 256 -20.18 -31.99 15.66
N ILE A 257 -19.24 -32.85 16.04
CA ILE A 257 -17.79 -32.57 15.98
C ILE A 257 -17.20 -33.33 14.79
N LEU A 258 -16.61 -32.60 13.83
CA LEU A 258 -15.87 -33.19 12.73
C LEU A 258 -14.39 -33.24 13.07
N SER A 259 -13.79 -34.43 12.96
CA SER A 259 -12.35 -34.63 13.09
C SER A 259 -11.67 -34.63 11.72
N PHE A 260 -10.50 -34.01 11.65
CA PHE A 260 -9.65 -33.93 10.47
C PHE A 260 -8.30 -34.61 10.75
N GLU A 261 -7.65 -35.12 9.71
CA GLU A 261 -6.32 -35.75 9.83
C GLU A 261 -5.18 -34.73 9.83
N LYS A 262 -5.46 -33.49 9.39
CA LYS A 262 -4.50 -32.39 9.37
C LYS A 262 -4.21 -31.92 10.80
N PRO A 263 -2.94 -31.84 11.23
CA PRO A 263 -2.60 -31.37 12.57
C PRO A 263 -2.88 -29.87 12.70
N CYS A 264 -3.14 -29.41 13.94
CA CYS A 264 -3.48 -28.02 14.23
C CYS A 264 -2.37 -27.03 13.83
N ASP A 265 -1.13 -27.49 13.82
CA ASP A 265 0.06 -26.68 13.54
C ASP A 265 0.48 -26.73 12.06
N ALA A 266 -0.26 -27.45 11.20
CA ALA A 266 0.05 -27.48 9.77
C ALA A 266 -0.31 -26.15 9.09
N PRO A 267 0.49 -25.71 8.10
CA PRO A 267 0.20 -24.52 7.36
C PRO A 267 -1.15 -24.62 6.64
N ILE A 268 -1.90 -23.53 6.63
CA ILE A 268 -3.17 -23.38 5.93
C ILE A 268 -2.95 -23.05 4.46
N GLU A 269 -3.87 -23.51 3.63
CA GLU A 269 -3.80 -23.34 2.18
C GLU A 269 -4.60 -22.11 1.76
N ILE A 270 -4.03 -21.32 0.87
CA ILE A 270 -4.65 -20.12 0.30
C ILE A 270 -4.84 -20.37 -1.20
N SER A 271 -6.08 -20.24 -1.67
CA SER A 271 -6.45 -20.47 -3.06
C SER A 271 -7.26 -19.32 -3.64
N ILE A 272 -7.16 -19.14 -4.96
CA ILE A 272 -7.97 -18.21 -5.73
C ILE A 272 -8.63 -19.02 -6.84
N GLY A 273 -9.97 -18.94 -6.94
CA GLY A 273 -10.71 -19.68 -7.99
C GLY A 273 -10.50 -21.20 -7.96
N GLY A 274 -10.15 -21.78 -6.80
CA GLY A 274 -9.87 -23.21 -6.65
C GLY A 274 -8.44 -23.62 -7.01
N GLN A 275 -7.55 -22.68 -7.29
CA GLN A 275 -6.13 -22.94 -7.52
C GLN A 275 -5.29 -22.49 -6.32
N PRO A 276 -4.45 -23.35 -5.72
CA PRO A 276 -3.57 -22.97 -4.62
C PRO A 276 -2.51 -21.98 -5.10
N ILE A 277 -2.35 -20.90 -4.35
CA ILE A 277 -1.38 -19.83 -4.64
C ILE A 277 -0.34 -19.64 -3.55
N ALA A 278 -0.63 -20.07 -2.31
CA ALA A 278 0.26 -19.89 -1.19
C ALA A 278 -0.11 -20.82 -0.02
N THR A 279 0.84 -21.00 0.88
CA THR A 279 0.61 -21.59 2.21
C THR A 279 1.04 -20.60 3.29
N GLY A 280 0.38 -20.66 4.45
CA GLY A 280 0.63 -19.72 5.53
C GLY A 280 0.29 -20.27 6.89
N GLU A 281 0.58 -19.47 7.91
CA GLU A 281 0.29 -19.77 9.31
C GLU A 281 -0.76 -18.79 9.83
N THR A 282 -1.65 -19.29 10.68
CA THR A 282 -2.69 -18.47 11.30
C THR A 282 -2.08 -17.65 12.43
N VAL A 283 -2.22 -16.33 12.36
CA VAL A 283 -1.71 -15.40 13.35
C VAL A 283 -2.84 -14.55 13.92
N LYS A 284 -2.71 -14.13 15.18
CA LYS A 284 -3.63 -13.17 15.78
C LYS A 284 -3.07 -11.77 15.57
N VAL A 285 -3.84 -10.89 14.94
CA VAL A 285 -3.50 -9.49 14.71
C VAL A 285 -4.44 -8.63 15.54
N GLY A 286 -3.97 -8.15 16.69
CA GLY A 286 -4.82 -7.48 17.68
C GLY A 286 -5.90 -8.43 18.19
N GLU A 287 -7.17 -8.17 17.88
CA GLU A 287 -8.30 -9.06 18.17
C GLU A 287 -8.83 -9.81 16.93
N LYS A 288 -8.18 -9.63 15.77
CA LYS A 288 -8.60 -10.18 14.49
C LYS A 288 -7.77 -11.42 14.12
N PHE A 289 -8.37 -12.29 13.32
CA PHE A 289 -7.68 -13.41 12.70
C PHE A 289 -6.92 -12.93 11.46
N GLY A 290 -5.65 -13.29 11.35
CA GLY A 290 -4.79 -13.01 10.20
C GLY A 290 -4.10 -14.27 9.71
N VAL A 291 -3.53 -14.20 8.51
CA VAL A 291 -2.74 -15.28 7.93
C VAL A 291 -1.41 -14.70 7.48
N LYS A 292 -0.32 -15.22 8.05
CA LYS A 292 1.04 -14.88 7.63
C LYS A 292 1.44 -15.83 6.51
N ILE A 293 1.73 -15.31 5.32
CA ILE A 293 2.18 -16.13 4.20
C ILE A 293 3.58 -16.67 4.50
N SER A 294 3.75 -17.98 4.39
CA SER A 294 5.01 -18.68 4.61
C SER A 294 5.69 -19.03 3.29
N GLN A 295 4.92 -19.53 2.32
CA GLN A 295 5.43 -19.91 1.01
C GLN A 295 4.46 -19.51 -0.11
N MET A 296 4.99 -19.01 -1.22
CA MET A 296 4.24 -18.76 -2.44
C MET A 296 4.34 -19.96 -3.40
N ILE A 297 3.22 -20.33 -4.01
CA ILE A 297 3.14 -21.33 -5.07
C ILE A 297 2.94 -20.55 -6.37
N LEU A 298 3.94 -20.58 -7.25
CA LEU A 298 3.83 -19.92 -8.55
C LEU A 298 2.75 -20.64 -9.40
N PRO A 299 1.78 -19.91 -9.98
CA PRO A 299 0.79 -20.53 -10.83
C PRO A 299 1.46 -21.11 -12.09
N ALA A 300 0.99 -22.27 -12.54
CA ALA A 300 1.33 -22.76 -13.87
C ALA A 300 0.75 -21.80 -14.92
N GLU A 301 1.56 -21.38 -15.90
CA GLU A 301 1.10 -20.53 -16.99
C GLU A 301 0.20 -21.32 -17.95
N ASP A 302 -1.12 -21.18 -17.81
CA ASP A 302 -2.11 -21.80 -18.69
C ASP A 302 -2.59 -20.84 -19.79
N PHE A 303 -2.18 -21.08 -21.04
CA PHE A 303 -2.60 -20.29 -22.20
C PHE A 303 -3.89 -20.83 -22.82
N LYS A 304 -5.00 -20.11 -22.68
CA LYS A 304 -6.26 -20.43 -23.38
C LYS A 304 -6.42 -19.56 -24.63
N PRO A 305 -6.48 -20.13 -25.84
CA PRO A 305 -6.73 -19.35 -27.05
C PRO A 305 -8.15 -18.78 -27.02
N ILE A 306 -8.28 -17.46 -27.14
CA ILE A 306 -9.57 -16.80 -27.34
C ILE A 306 -9.92 -16.95 -28.83
N LEU A 307 -10.88 -17.82 -29.13
CA LEU A 307 -11.40 -17.95 -30.50
C LEU A 307 -12.16 -16.67 -30.87
N PRO A 308 -11.87 -16.07 -32.04
CA PRO A 308 -12.58 -14.87 -32.47
C PRO A 308 -14.08 -15.14 -32.58
N ARG A 309 -14.88 -14.22 -32.06
CA ARG A 309 -16.34 -14.23 -32.16
C ARG A 309 -16.69 -14.21 -33.65
N GLN A 310 -17.22 -15.33 -34.16
CA GLN A 310 -17.72 -15.42 -35.54
C GLN A 310 -18.83 -14.37 -35.69
N ALA A 311 -18.60 -13.37 -36.55
CA ALA A 311 -19.61 -12.38 -36.89
C ALA A 311 -20.65 -13.06 -37.79
N GLY A 312 -21.89 -13.15 -37.31
CA GLY A 312 -23.06 -13.58 -38.07
C GLY A 312 -23.99 -12.41 -38.31
#